data_AF-A0A4U0F0C3-F1
#
_entry.id   AF-A0A4U0F0C3-F1
#
_cell.length_a   1.000
_cell.length_b   1.000
_cell.length_c   1.000
_cell.angle_alpha   90.00
_cell.angle_beta   90.00
_cell.angle_gamma   90.00
#
_symmetry.space_group_name_H-M   'P 1'
#
loop_
_entity.id
_entity.type
_entity.pdbx_description
1 polymer ?
#
loop_
_entity_poly.entity_id
_entity_poly.type
_entity_poly.pdbx_seq_one_letter_code
_entity_poly.pdbx_strand_id
1 'polypeptide(L)'
;MYIPKKNLQTNKKQIVEFIQRFSFGTIITSKRNLPIATHLPFVVSEDQGDIILTSHFAKANNQWRDIDKNVLVIFSEPHAYISPKNYEKELNVPTWNYISVHAYGKGKIITDLEKTFELLEHSIENFEVAYKQQWNKLPLDFKTKMANGIVAFEINVSEIQAKEKLSQNKTKKEQKNIIDSLSNSGTYNEKLIADYMRKSL
;
A
#
# COMPACT_ATOMS: atom_id res chain seq x y z
N MET A 1 7.85 -11.08 5.15
CA MET A 1 9.11 -10.32 5.30
C MET A 1 9.68 -10.50 6.71
N TYR A 2 10.99 -10.33 6.89
CA TYR A 2 11.60 -10.33 8.23
C TYR A 2 11.42 -8.98 8.94
N ILE A 3 10.86 -9.02 10.15
CA ILE A 3 10.52 -7.84 10.96
C ILE A 3 11.12 -7.99 12.36
N PRO A 4 12.20 -7.24 12.68
CA PRO A 4 12.68 -7.14 14.07
C PRO A 4 11.57 -6.59 14.98
N LYS A 5 11.48 -7.07 16.23
CA LYS A 5 10.44 -6.67 17.20
C LYS A 5 10.25 -5.14 17.33
N LYS A 6 11.35 -4.39 17.36
CA LYS A 6 11.36 -2.91 17.44
C LYS A 6 10.82 -2.19 16.20
N ASN A 7 10.68 -2.89 15.08
CA ASN A 7 10.15 -2.34 13.83
C ASN A 7 8.76 -2.90 13.52
N LEU A 8 8.20 -3.76 14.37
CA LEU A 8 6.90 -4.38 14.14
C LEU A 8 5.79 -3.38 14.47
N GLN A 9 4.91 -3.16 13.49
CA GLN A 9 3.67 -2.42 13.67
C GLN A 9 2.51 -3.43 13.75
N THR A 10 1.70 -3.35 14.80
CA THR A 10 0.56 -4.25 15.03
C THR A 10 -0.77 -3.52 15.16
N ASN A 11 -0.75 -2.19 15.19
CA ASN A 11 -1.97 -1.40 15.27
C ASN A 11 -2.72 -1.45 13.94
N LYS A 12 -3.80 -2.24 13.89
CA LYS A 12 -4.61 -2.44 12.69
C LYS A 12 -5.06 -1.12 12.06
N LYS A 13 -5.55 -0.17 12.86
CA LYS A 13 -6.01 1.14 12.39
C LYS A 13 -4.88 1.90 11.68
N GLN A 14 -3.69 1.94 12.26
CA GLN A 14 -2.54 2.61 11.63
C GLN A 14 -2.11 1.92 10.33
N ILE A 15 -2.23 0.59 10.26
CA ILE A 15 -1.92 -0.18 9.05
C ILE A 15 -2.95 0.13 7.95
N VAL A 16 -4.24 0.18 8.27
CA VAL A 16 -5.31 0.54 7.32
C VAL A 16 -5.12 1.98 6.84
N GLU A 17 -4.91 2.94 7.74
CA GLU A 17 -4.62 4.34 7.39
C GLU A 17 -3.38 4.47 6.48
N PHE A 18 -2.36 3.65 6.72
CA PHE A 18 -1.18 3.60 5.87
C PHE A 18 -1.52 3.10 4.46
N ILE A 19 -2.27 2.00 4.33
CA ILE A 19 -2.69 1.47 3.02
C ILE A 19 -3.59 2.48 2.29
N GLN A 20 -4.51 3.15 2.99
CA GLN A 20 -5.36 4.20 2.39
C GLN A 20 -4.50 5.32 1.78
N ARG A 21 -3.50 5.77 2.53
CA ARG A 21 -2.59 6.85 2.12
C ARG A 21 -1.64 6.42 0.99
N PHE A 22 -1.12 5.21 1.03
CA PHE A 22 -0.17 4.65 0.06
C PHE A 22 -0.80 3.47 -0.67
N SER A 23 -1.91 3.75 -1.34
CA SER A 23 -2.81 2.78 -1.95
C SER A 23 -2.31 2.18 -3.26
N PHE A 24 -1.26 2.74 -3.86
CA PHE A 24 -0.65 2.19 -5.06
C PHE A 24 0.32 1.05 -4.70
N GLY A 25 -0.19 -0.17 -4.72
CA GLY A 25 0.52 -1.37 -4.29
C GLY A 25 1.01 -2.23 -5.46
N THR A 26 1.87 -3.20 -5.14
CA THR A 26 2.31 -4.24 -6.08
C THR A 26 1.68 -5.58 -5.70
N ILE A 27 0.79 -6.10 -6.55
CA ILE A 27 0.23 -7.44 -6.37
C ILE A 27 1.11 -8.49 -7.05
N ILE A 28 1.45 -9.51 -6.29
CA ILE A 28 2.26 -10.64 -6.70
C ILE A 28 1.40 -11.90 -6.66
N THR A 29 1.36 -12.62 -7.78
CA THR A 29 0.85 -13.99 -7.88
C THR A 29 1.96 -14.91 -8.36
N SER A 30 1.68 -16.22 -8.47
CA SER A 30 2.64 -17.19 -8.99
C SER A 30 2.05 -18.02 -10.12
N LYS A 31 2.80 -18.15 -11.22
CA LYS A 31 2.47 -19.01 -12.36
C LYS A 31 3.64 -19.91 -12.66
N ARG A 32 3.45 -21.22 -12.54
CA ARG A 32 4.53 -22.22 -12.70
C ARG A 32 5.76 -21.90 -11.84
N ASN A 33 5.54 -21.53 -10.58
CA ASN A 33 6.57 -21.11 -9.61
C ASN A 33 7.34 -19.83 -9.97
N LEU A 34 6.90 -19.07 -10.98
CA LEU A 34 7.45 -17.76 -11.29
C LEU A 34 6.56 -16.66 -10.69
N PRO A 35 7.12 -15.70 -9.93
CA PRO A 35 6.37 -14.56 -9.45
C PRO A 35 5.99 -13.67 -10.63
N ILE A 36 4.72 -13.26 -10.68
CA ILE A 36 4.21 -12.25 -11.61
C ILE A 36 3.77 -11.07 -10.78
N ALA A 37 4.15 -9.86 -11.19
CA ALA A 37 3.84 -8.63 -10.47
C ALA A 37 3.11 -7.62 -11.37
N THR A 38 2.11 -6.95 -10.82
CA THR A 38 1.46 -5.77 -11.42
C THR A 38 1.31 -4.69 -10.35
N HIS A 39 1.50 -3.42 -10.73
CA HIS A 39 1.24 -2.28 -9.87
C HIS A 39 -0.18 -1.80 -10.08
N LEU A 40 -0.98 -1.70 -9.01
CA LEU A 40 -2.40 -1.32 -9.05
C LEU A 40 -2.75 -0.38 -7.90
N PRO A 41 -3.72 0.52 -8.07
CA PRO A 41 -4.37 1.18 -6.95
C PRO A 41 -5.27 0.19 -6.21
N PHE A 42 -5.22 0.20 -4.88
CA PHE A 42 -6.07 -0.59 -4.01
C PHE A 42 -6.92 0.31 -3.12
N VAL A 43 -8.19 -0.03 -2.97
CA VAL A 43 -9.01 0.50 -1.88
C VAL A 43 -9.01 -0.53 -0.76
N VAL A 44 -8.78 -0.08 0.46
CA VAL A 44 -8.84 -0.92 1.66
C VAL A 44 -10.10 -0.60 2.44
N SER A 45 -10.81 -1.64 2.85
CA SER A 45 -11.96 -1.56 3.73
C SER A 45 -11.86 -2.59 4.85
N GLU A 46 -12.73 -2.45 5.84
CA GLU A 46 -12.90 -3.44 6.91
C GLU A 46 -14.32 -4.00 6.83
N ASP A 47 -14.45 -5.34 6.85
CA ASP A 47 -15.73 -6.03 6.91
C ASP A 47 -15.70 -7.05 8.06
N GLN A 48 -16.59 -6.93 9.04
CA GLN A 48 -16.66 -7.79 10.24
C GLN A 48 -15.33 -8.00 10.98
N GLY A 49 -14.40 -7.06 10.85
CA GLY A 49 -13.06 -7.15 11.46
C GLY A 49 -11.97 -7.74 10.56
N ASP A 50 -12.31 -8.21 9.35
CA ASP A 50 -11.36 -8.61 8.31
C ASP A 50 -10.93 -7.40 7.48
N ILE A 51 -9.71 -7.44 6.94
CA ILE A 51 -9.22 -6.43 5.98
C ILE A 51 -9.51 -6.94 4.58
N ILE A 52 -10.19 -6.11 3.79
CA ILE A 52 -10.49 -6.40 2.39
C ILE A 52 -9.75 -5.39 1.51
N LEU A 53 -9.08 -5.89 0.47
CA LEU A 53 -8.47 -5.05 -0.57
C LEU A 53 -9.24 -5.24 -1.87
N THR A 54 -9.67 -4.15 -2.50
CA THR A 54 -10.35 -4.19 -3.80
C THR A 54 -9.54 -3.46 -4.86
N SER A 55 -9.55 -4.00 -6.07
CA SER A 55 -8.91 -3.41 -7.25
C SER A 55 -9.44 -4.06 -8.52
N HIS A 56 -8.86 -3.73 -9.67
CA HIS A 56 -9.19 -4.37 -10.93
C HIS A 56 -7.96 -4.47 -11.84
N PHE A 57 -7.90 -5.56 -12.60
CA PHE A 57 -6.95 -5.70 -13.71
C PHE A 57 -7.58 -5.20 -15.00
N ALA A 58 -6.76 -4.74 -15.96
CA ALA A 58 -7.17 -4.78 -17.36
C ALA A 58 -7.40 -6.24 -17.77
N LYS A 59 -8.48 -6.54 -18.50
CA LYS A 59 -8.86 -7.92 -18.86
C LYS A 59 -7.79 -8.67 -19.66
N ALA A 60 -6.98 -7.94 -20.43
CA ALA A 60 -5.84 -8.48 -21.19
C ALA A 60 -4.67 -8.94 -20.29
N ASN A 61 -4.55 -8.41 -19.07
CA ASN A 61 -3.52 -8.85 -18.13
C ASN A 61 -3.90 -10.21 -17.54
N ASN A 62 -3.35 -11.29 -18.05
CA ASN A 62 -3.70 -12.65 -17.62
C ASN A 62 -3.32 -12.99 -16.16
N GLN A 63 -2.67 -12.09 -15.39
CA GLN A 63 -2.37 -12.32 -13.98
C GLN A 63 -3.63 -12.57 -13.14
N TRP A 64 -4.78 -11.97 -13.50
CA TRP A 64 -6.06 -12.17 -12.78
C TRP A 64 -6.49 -13.63 -12.71
N ARG A 65 -6.00 -14.51 -13.60
CA ARG A 65 -6.35 -15.94 -13.63
C ARG A 65 -5.74 -16.74 -12.48
N ASP A 66 -4.77 -16.16 -11.78
CA ASP A 66 -4.03 -16.83 -10.69
C ASP A 66 -4.30 -16.16 -9.32
N ILE A 67 -5.30 -15.26 -9.22
CA ILE A 67 -5.57 -14.50 -7.98
C ILE A 67 -6.32 -15.30 -6.93
N ASP A 68 -7.00 -16.38 -7.30
CA ASP A 68 -7.71 -17.30 -6.38
C ASP A 68 -6.74 -18.16 -5.54
N LYS A 69 -5.47 -18.16 -5.93
CA LYS A 69 -4.35 -18.74 -5.19
C LYS A 69 -3.82 -17.75 -4.14
N ASN A 70 -2.69 -18.08 -3.53
CA ASN A 70 -2.01 -17.19 -2.61
C ASN A 70 -1.50 -15.95 -3.35
N VAL A 71 -1.93 -14.78 -2.89
CA VAL A 71 -1.48 -13.48 -3.38
C VAL A 71 -0.72 -12.75 -2.29
N LEU A 72 0.20 -11.87 -2.70
CA LEU A 72 0.87 -10.90 -1.84
C LEU A 72 0.70 -9.52 -2.46
N VAL A 73 0.14 -8.57 -1.70
CA VAL A 73 0.14 -7.14 -2.05
C VAL A 73 1.17 -6.42 -1.18
N ILE A 74 2.09 -5.68 -1.82
CA ILE A 74 3.13 -4.91 -1.14
C ILE A 74 2.85 -3.41 -1.30
N PHE A 75 2.84 -2.70 -0.17
CA PHE A 75 2.86 -1.25 -0.09
C PHE A 75 4.20 -0.82 0.53
N SER A 76 5.00 0.02 -0.14
CA SER A 76 6.43 0.21 0.19
C SER A 76 6.94 1.65 0.24
N GLU A 77 6.03 2.62 0.36
CA GLU A 77 6.37 4.04 0.52
C GLU A 77 5.79 4.60 1.83
N PRO A 78 6.49 5.50 2.52
CA PRO A 78 7.72 6.19 2.11
C PRO A 78 9.00 5.46 2.54
N HIS A 79 10.12 5.86 1.95
CA HIS A 79 11.48 5.40 2.31
C HIS A 79 12.52 6.50 2.08
N ALA A 80 13.62 6.46 2.84
CA ALA A 80 14.68 7.47 2.80
C ALA A 80 16.04 6.86 3.16
N TYR A 81 17.08 7.32 2.47
CA TYR A 81 18.46 7.03 2.83
C TYR A 81 18.84 7.82 4.08
N ILE A 82 19.52 7.17 5.02
CA ILE A 82 19.99 7.78 6.27
C ILE A 82 21.50 7.85 6.23
N SER A 83 21.99 9.07 6.01
CA SER A 83 23.41 9.37 5.97
C SER A 83 24.06 9.22 7.36
N PRO A 84 25.26 8.61 7.44
CA PRO A 84 26.04 8.55 8.68
C PRO A 84 26.43 9.92 9.25
N LYS A 85 26.37 10.99 8.45
CA LYS A 85 26.58 12.38 8.91
C LYS A 85 25.64 12.81 10.03
N ASN A 86 24.52 12.12 10.20
CA ASN A 86 23.54 12.39 11.26
C ASN A 86 23.89 11.72 12.60
N TYR A 87 24.91 10.86 12.62
CA TYR A 87 25.30 10.07 13.79
C TYR A 87 26.42 10.75 14.58
N GLU A 88 26.51 10.43 15.87
CA GLU A 88 27.51 11.05 16.75
C GLU A 88 28.90 10.41 16.64
N LYS A 89 28.95 9.13 16.23
CA LYS A 89 30.19 8.36 16.09
C LYS A 89 30.56 8.18 14.63
N GLU A 90 31.84 8.34 14.34
CA GLU A 90 32.42 8.11 13.00
C GLU A 90 32.34 6.63 12.59
N LEU A 91 32.53 5.71 13.54
CA LEU A 91 32.35 4.28 13.29
C LEU A 91 30.85 3.92 13.23
N ASN A 92 30.26 4.11 12.07
CA ASN A 92 28.84 3.85 11.81
C ASN A 92 28.61 3.54 10.33
N VAL A 93 27.45 2.95 10.01
CA VAL A 93 27.11 2.52 8.64
C VAL A 93 25.86 3.23 8.13
N PRO A 94 25.78 3.51 6.81
CA PRO A 94 24.57 4.05 6.22
C PRO A 94 23.42 3.03 6.25
N THR A 95 22.19 3.51 6.17
CA THR A 95 21.03 2.62 6.12
C THR A 95 19.83 3.29 5.44
N TRP A 96 18.71 2.58 5.36
CA TRP A 96 17.44 3.11 4.89
C TRP A 96 16.39 3.06 6.00
N ASN A 97 15.67 4.16 6.18
CA ASN A 97 14.40 4.12 6.88
C ASN A 97 13.29 3.89 5.86
N TYR A 98 12.30 3.10 6.21
CA TYR A 98 11.16 2.80 5.36
C TYR A 98 9.99 2.26 6.16
N ILE A 99 8.80 2.41 5.59
CA ILE A 99 7.58 1.77 6.07
C ILE A 99 7.06 0.86 4.97
N SER A 100 6.64 -0.34 5.32
CA SER A 100 6.04 -1.26 4.36
C SER A 100 4.97 -2.14 5.00
N VAL A 101 3.95 -2.46 4.21
CA VAL A 101 2.90 -3.42 4.55
C VAL A 101 2.85 -4.48 3.47
N HIS A 102 2.91 -5.74 3.90
CA HIS A 102 2.65 -6.91 3.07
C HIS A 102 1.31 -7.51 3.50
N ALA A 103 0.35 -7.57 2.58
CA ALA A 103 -0.95 -8.20 2.80
C ALA A 103 -1.01 -9.50 1.99
N TYR A 104 -1.16 -10.62 2.68
CA TYR A 104 -1.33 -11.94 2.08
C TYR A 104 -2.80 -12.35 2.12
N GLY A 105 -3.26 -13.05 1.11
CA GLY A 105 -4.65 -13.51 1.06
C GLY A 105 -4.96 -14.34 -0.17
N LYS A 106 -6.25 -14.45 -0.46
CA LYS A 106 -6.77 -15.01 -1.70
C LYS A 106 -7.74 -14.03 -2.34
N GLY A 107 -7.58 -13.85 -3.65
CA GLY A 107 -8.46 -13.04 -4.47
C GLY A 107 -9.74 -13.78 -4.84
N LYS A 108 -10.80 -13.02 -5.04
CA LYS A 108 -12.07 -13.49 -5.59
C LYS A 108 -12.49 -12.54 -6.70
N ILE A 109 -12.69 -13.09 -7.89
CA ILE A 109 -13.15 -12.33 -9.05
C ILE A 109 -14.62 -11.94 -8.82
N ILE A 110 -14.93 -10.68 -9.11
CA ILE A 110 -16.30 -10.17 -9.12
C ILE A 110 -16.79 -10.27 -10.56
N THR A 111 -17.74 -11.18 -10.80
CA THR A 111 -18.32 -11.41 -12.14
C THR A 111 -19.65 -10.68 -12.34
N ASP A 112 -20.27 -10.27 -11.24
CA ASP A 112 -21.53 -9.52 -11.26
C ASP A 112 -21.27 -8.06 -11.65
N LEU A 113 -22.05 -7.55 -12.61
CA LEU A 113 -21.84 -6.21 -13.18
C LEU A 113 -22.20 -5.11 -12.19
N GLU A 114 -23.27 -5.29 -11.40
CA GLU A 114 -23.69 -4.30 -10.39
C GLU A 114 -22.61 -4.16 -9.32
N LYS A 115 -22.10 -5.29 -8.80
CA LYS A 115 -20.97 -5.29 -7.84
C LYS A 115 -19.69 -4.72 -8.43
N THR A 116 -19.47 -4.89 -9.73
CA THR A 116 -18.32 -4.27 -10.42
C THR A 116 -18.48 -2.74 -10.44
N PHE A 117 -19.68 -2.21 -10.68
CA PHE A 117 -19.94 -0.78 -10.58
C PHE A 117 -19.79 -0.26 -9.16
N GLU A 118 -20.30 -0.98 -8.15
CA GLU A 118 -20.11 -0.61 -6.74
C GLU A 118 -18.63 -0.48 -6.37
N LEU A 119 -17.79 -1.43 -6.79
CA LEU A 119 -16.34 -1.36 -6.59
C LEU A 119 -15.72 -0.15 -7.27
N LEU A 120 -16.10 0.13 -8.53
CA LEU A 120 -15.61 1.29 -9.27
C LEU A 120 -16.04 2.60 -8.61
N GLU A 121 -17.27 2.68 -8.13
CA GLU A 121 -17.79 3.86 -7.43
C GLU A 121 -17.09 4.09 -6.10
N HIS A 122 -16.84 3.03 -5.33
CA HIS A 122 -16.05 3.12 -4.11
C HIS A 122 -14.60 3.58 -4.41
N SER A 123 -14.00 3.11 -5.50
CA SER A 123 -12.70 3.63 -5.98
C SER A 123 -12.76 5.12 -6.31
N ILE A 124 -13.80 5.57 -7.01
CA ILE A 124 -14.01 7.00 -7.30
C ILE A 124 -14.17 7.80 -6.01
N GLU A 125 -14.95 7.33 -5.04
CA GLU A 125 -15.10 8.00 -3.75
C GLU A 125 -13.79 8.08 -2.96
N ASN A 126 -12.95 7.07 -3.06
CA ASN A 126 -11.68 7.05 -2.35
C ASN A 126 -10.64 7.99 -2.97
N PHE A 127 -10.63 8.12 -4.30
CA PHE A 127 -9.58 8.87 -5.01
C PHE A 127 -10.01 10.26 -5.49
N GLU A 128 -11.27 10.44 -5.89
CA GLU A 128 -11.75 11.67 -6.49
C GLU A 128 -13.27 11.85 -6.30
N VAL A 129 -13.69 12.11 -5.05
CA VAL A 129 -15.11 12.32 -4.70
C VAL A 129 -15.82 13.31 -5.64
N ALA A 130 -15.13 14.37 -6.08
CA ALA A 130 -15.68 15.37 -6.99
C ALA A 130 -16.09 14.80 -8.35
N TYR A 131 -15.39 13.78 -8.85
CA TYR A 131 -15.68 13.12 -10.13
C TYR A 131 -16.97 12.29 -10.08
N LYS A 132 -17.45 11.87 -8.90
CA LYS A 132 -18.66 11.06 -8.74
C LYS A 132 -19.89 11.67 -9.43
N GLN A 133 -20.04 13.00 -9.39
CA GLN A 133 -21.14 13.68 -10.07
C GLN A 133 -21.10 13.52 -11.59
N GLN A 134 -19.91 13.55 -12.19
CA GLN A 134 -19.73 13.32 -13.62
C GLN A 134 -19.95 11.84 -13.95
N TRP A 135 -19.37 10.93 -13.16
CA TRP A 135 -19.58 9.49 -13.31
C TRP A 135 -21.07 9.15 -13.36
N ASN A 136 -21.88 9.67 -12.44
CA ASN A 136 -23.32 9.40 -12.38
C ASN A 136 -24.09 9.83 -13.64
N LYS A 137 -23.59 10.84 -14.38
CA LYS A 137 -24.21 11.34 -15.62
C LYS A 137 -23.79 10.58 -16.87
N LEU A 138 -22.80 9.68 -16.79
CA LEU A 138 -22.36 8.91 -17.95
C LEU A 138 -23.44 7.91 -18.40
N PRO A 139 -23.62 7.72 -19.72
CA PRO A 139 -24.51 6.69 -20.25
C PRO A 139 -24.17 5.27 -19.73
N LEU A 140 -25.20 4.47 -19.45
CA LEU A 140 -25.03 3.13 -18.88
C LEU A 140 -24.29 2.18 -19.84
N ASP A 141 -24.54 2.29 -21.13
CA ASP A 141 -23.86 1.51 -22.18
C ASP A 141 -22.35 1.80 -22.21
N PHE A 142 -21.96 3.07 -22.06
CA PHE A 142 -20.56 3.48 -21.93
C PHE A 142 -19.91 2.88 -20.68
N LYS A 143 -20.54 3.02 -19.51
CA LYS A 143 -20.03 2.45 -18.24
C LYS A 143 -19.86 0.94 -18.36
N THR A 144 -20.85 0.25 -18.91
CA THR A 144 -20.86 -1.20 -19.10
C THR A 144 -19.73 -1.64 -20.04
N LYS A 145 -19.51 -0.90 -21.14
CA LYS A 145 -18.41 -1.17 -22.06
C LYS A 145 -17.05 -1.04 -21.38
N MET A 146 -16.85 -0.02 -20.54
CA MET A 146 -15.60 0.16 -19.79
C MET A 146 -15.40 -0.93 -18.73
N ALA A 147 -16.45 -1.27 -17.97
CA ALA A 147 -16.42 -2.35 -16.99
C ALA A 147 -16.10 -3.72 -17.62
N ASN A 148 -16.60 -3.99 -18.82
CA ASN A 148 -16.28 -5.23 -19.56
C ASN A 148 -14.80 -5.34 -19.99
N GLY A 149 -14.06 -4.22 -19.98
CA GLY A 149 -12.63 -4.15 -20.28
C GLY A 149 -11.73 -4.49 -19.10
N ILE A 150 -12.29 -4.68 -17.90
CA ILE A 150 -11.56 -4.95 -16.67
C ILE A 150 -11.99 -6.27 -16.03
N VAL A 151 -11.22 -6.70 -15.02
CA VAL A 151 -11.56 -7.81 -14.13
C VAL A 151 -11.45 -7.29 -12.71
N ALA A 152 -12.59 -6.96 -12.12
CA ALA A 152 -12.71 -6.51 -10.74
C ALA A 152 -12.52 -7.69 -9.78
N PHE A 153 -11.88 -7.43 -8.63
CA PHE A 153 -11.63 -8.45 -7.63
C PHE A 153 -11.51 -7.85 -6.23
N GLU A 154 -11.75 -8.72 -5.25
CA GLU A 154 -11.50 -8.48 -3.83
C GLU A 154 -10.44 -9.47 -3.32
N ILE A 155 -9.64 -9.09 -2.33
CA ILE A 155 -8.74 -9.98 -1.60
C ILE A 155 -9.17 -9.94 -0.14
N ASN A 156 -9.55 -11.10 0.40
CA ASN A 156 -9.66 -11.27 1.85
C ASN A 156 -8.24 -11.50 2.40
N VAL A 157 -7.77 -10.56 3.23
CA VAL A 157 -6.41 -10.57 3.79
C VAL A 157 -6.36 -11.54 4.97
N SER A 158 -5.68 -12.67 4.78
CA SER A 158 -5.50 -13.70 5.81
C SER A 158 -4.31 -13.43 6.72
N GLU A 159 -3.31 -12.68 6.26
CA GLU A 159 -2.16 -12.30 7.07
C GLU A 159 -1.66 -10.91 6.67
N ILE A 160 -1.37 -10.08 7.66
CA ILE A 160 -0.79 -8.76 7.44
C ILE A 160 0.53 -8.62 8.19
N GLN A 161 1.53 -8.11 7.50
CA GLN A 161 2.87 -7.88 8.01
C GLN A 161 3.23 -6.42 7.79
N ALA A 162 3.37 -5.66 8.88
CA ALA A 162 3.69 -4.23 8.82
C ALA A 162 5.02 -3.92 9.52
N LYS A 163 5.88 -3.20 8.83
CA LYS A 163 7.23 -2.86 9.27
C LYS A 163 7.47 -1.37 9.19
N GLU A 164 7.91 -0.79 10.29
CA GLU A 164 8.38 0.59 10.40
C GLU A 164 9.83 0.59 10.86
N LYS A 165 10.77 0.76 9.93
CA LYS A 165 12.18 0.97 10.27
C LYS A 165 12.46 2.46 10.23
N LEU A 166 12.46 3.10 11.40
CA LEU A 166 12.53 4.55 11.57
C LEU A 166 13.69 4.96 12.49
N SER A 167 14.78 4.19 12.46
CA SER A 167 15.98 4.43 13.29
C SER A 167 15.72 4.44 14.80
N GLN A 168 14.72 3.69 15.28
CA GLN A 168 14.35 3.58 16.71
C GLN A 168 15.48 3.05 17.61
N ASN A 169 16.52 2.45 17.01
CA ASN A 169 17.71 1.97 17.71
C ASN A 169 18.82 3.02 17.90
N LYS A 170 18.65 4.23 17.36
CA LYS A 170 19.61 5.35 17.48
C LYS A 170 19.34 6.15 18.74
N THR A 171 20.30 6.97 19.18
CA THR A 171 20.09 7.85 20.34
C THR A 171 19.03 8.91 20.02
N LYS A 172 18.38 9.48 21.04
CA LYS A 172 17.37 10.55 20.81
C LYS A 172 17.97 11.77 20.08
N LYS A 173 19.26 12.06 20.30
CA LYS A 173 19.96 13.15 19.60
C LYS A 173 20.19 12.81 18.13
N GLU A 174 20.66 11.60 17.82
CA GLU A 174 20.79 11.13 16.43
C GLU A 174 19.43 11.09 15.72
N GLN A 175 18.36 10.65 16.40
CA GLN A 175 17.00 10.68 15.83
C GLN A 175 16.55 12.10 15.49
N LYS A 176 16.81 13.09 16.37
CA LYS A 176 16.54 14.51 16.09
C LYS A 176 17.35 15.02 14.90
N ASN A 177 18.65 14.74 14.84
CA ASN A 177 19.50 15.12 13.71
C ASN A 177 18.97 14.56 12.38
N ILE A 178 18.56 13.28 12.37
CA ILE A 178 17.97 12.65 11.19
C ILE A 178 16.68 13.38 10.79
N ILE A 179 15.77 13.64 11.74
CA ILE A 179 14.52 14.37 11.48
C ILE A 179 14.81 15.73 10.86
N ASP A 180 15.74 16.50 11.44
CA ASP A 180 16.07 17.84 10.97
C ASP A 180 16.69 17.80 9.57
N SER A 181 17.60 16.85 9.32
CA SER A 181 18.20 16.65 7.99
C SER A 181 17.14 16.30 6.93
N LEU A 182 16.23 15.36 7.24
CA LEU A 182 15.23 14.90 6.29
C LEU A 182 14.11 15.94 6.05
N SER A 183 13.76 16.72 7.07
CA SER A 183 12.74 17.77 6.96
C SER A 183 13.17 18.92 6.06
N ASN A 184 14.46 19.24 6.08
CA ASN A 184 15.06 20.28 5.24
C ASN A 184 15.44 19.79 3.84
N SER A 185 15.15 18.53 3.51
CA SER A 185 15.39 17.99 2.18
C SER A 185 14.50 18.64 1.10
N GLY A 186 14.94 18.60 -0.15
CA GLY A 186 14.09 18.88 -1.32
C GLY A 186 13.14 17.74 -1.69
N THR A 187 13.28 16.54 -1.10
CA THR A 187 12.50 15.36 -1.50
C THR A 187 11.29 15.13 -0.60
N TYR A 188 10.16 14.76 -1.21
CA TYR A 188 8.90 14.52 -0.48
C TYR A 188 8.98 13.29 0.44
N ASN A 189 9.54 12.18 -0.04
CA ASN A 189 9.66 10.95 0.74
C ASN A 189 10.53 11.12 1.99
N GLU A 190 11.60 11.91 1.94
CA GLU A 190 12.44 12.18 3.12
C GLU A 190 11.67 12.98 4.17
N LYS A 191 10.93 14.02 3.76
CA LYS A 191 10.05 14.78 4.66
C LYS A 191 9.00 13.90 5.31
N LEU A 192 8.38 12.99 4.55
CA LEU A 192 7.42 12.03 5.10
C LEU A 192 8.06 11.11 6.14
N ILE A 193 9.25 10.58 5.88
CA ILE A 193 9.97 9.77 6.87
C ILE A 193 10.26 10.58 8.13
N ALA A 194 10.64 11.86 8.00
CA ALA A 194 10.84 12.73 9.16
C ALA A 194 9.55 12.88 9.99
N ASP A 195 8.39 13.04 9.35
CA ASP A 195 7.09 13.13 10.04
C ASP A 195 6.72 11.84 10.76
N TYR A 196 6.96 10.68 10.13
CA TYR A 196 6.77 9.39 10.80
C TYR A 196 7.71 9.22 11.98
N MET A 197 8.99 9.59 11.84
CA MET A 197 9.95 9.56 12.95
C MET A 197 9.52 10.44 14.12
N ARG A 198 8.97 11.64 13.87
CA ARG A 198 8.45 12.54 14.92
C ARG A 198 7.30 11.92 15.70
N LYS A 199 6.38 11.21 15.03
CA LYS A 199 5.23 10.57 15.68
C LYS A 199 5.64 9.44 16.62
N SER A 200 6.78 8.81 16.40
CA SER A 200 7.28 7.68 17.18
C SER A 200 8.25 8.06 18.31
N LEU A 201 8.50 9.36 18.52
CA LEU A 201 9.57 9.89 19.37
C LEU A 201 9.08 10.30 20.76
#